data_AF-A0A932JLQ5-F1
#
_entry.id   AF-A0A932JLQ5-F1
#
_cell.length_a   1.000
_cell.length_b   1.000
_cell.length_c   1.000
_cell.angle_alpha   90.00
_cell.angle_beta   90.00
_cell.angle_gamma   90.00
#
_symmetry.space_group_name_H-M   'P 1'
#
loop_
_entity.id
_entity.type
_entity.pdbx_description
1 polymer ?
#
loop_
_entity_poly.entity_id
_entity_poly.type
_entity_poly.pdbx_seq_one_letter_code
_entity_poly.pdbx_strand_id
1 'polypeptide(L)'
;MSTIDQAVIEERLKALELRFTDSAREVKELRGLLPRAARKELAEIVDEWQDVHYKWWIATLAGVLALFCLSYTLYTKLGWVADQRSLPIGDDWALQHLPLLNTLPILSWGWFGLHLYACGAAVAYHPRRIPFLLFLLSVYIVVRALFVFLSPIGAPSGMVDMRLHDAIFSRILGTWTFTNEFVFSGHTAIPFLFFLFFRTRGLKTLMLAGSLLMAVCVLLSRNHYTVDVLAAFLVSYSVYALADRGFARLIEPLFKTVSR
;
A
#
# COMPACT_ATOMS: atom_id res chain seq x y z
N MET A 1 -14.17 -42.40 -39.37
CA MET A 1 -15.29 -41.50 -39.05
C MET A 1 -16.29 -41.62 -40.16
N SER A 2 -17.54 -41.96 -39.83
CA SER A 2 -18.60 -42.06 -40.83
C SER A 2 -18.98 -40.66 -41.33
N THR A 3 -19.51 -40.53 -42.54
CA THR A 3 -20.06 -39.26 -43.07
C THR A 3 -21.16 -38.68 -42.17
N ILE A 4 -21.84 -39.54 -41.41
CA ILE A 4 -22.85 -39.18 -40.40
C ILE A 4 -22.20 -38.46 -39.20
N ASP A 5 -21.00 -38.90 -38.77
CA ASP A 5 -20.27 -38.24 -37.67
C ASP A 5 -19.81 -36.82 -38.04
N GLN A 6 -19.43 -36.60 -39.31
CA GLN A 6 -19.01 -35.27 -39.78
C GLN A 6 -20.18 -34.28 -39.84
N ALA A 7 -21.35 -34.71 -40.33
CA ALA A 7 -22.54 -33.86 -40.40
C ALA A 7 -23.01 -33.39 -39.02
N VAL A 8 -22.98 -34.29 -38.02
CA VAL A 8 -23.34 -33.96 -36.63
C VAL A 8 -22.34 -32.97 -36.00
N ILE A 9 -21.06 -33.09 -36.32
CA ILE A 9 -20.02 -32.15 -35.85
C ILE A 9 -20.22 -30.76 -36.48
N GLU A 10 -20.48 -30.67 -37.78
CA GLU A 10 -20.73 -29.38 -38.46
C GLU A 10 -21.98 -28.66 -37.93
N GLU A 11 -23.06 -29.41 -37.68
CA GLU A 11 -24.28 -28.85 -37.11
C GLU A 11 -24.03 -28.28 -35.70
N ARG A 12 -23.30 -29.02 -34.85
CA ARG A 12 -22.90 -28.53 -33.53
C ARG A 12 -21.98 -27.31 -33.61
N LEU A 13 -21.07 -27.26 -34.59
CA LEU A 13 -20.16 -26.13 -34.78
C LEU A 13 -20.95 -24.87 -35.16
N LYS A 14 -21.87 -24.97 -36.13
CA LYS A 14 -22.76 -23.87 -36.52
C LYS A 14 -23.63 -23.38 -35.37
N ALA A 15 -24.20 -24.30 -34.59
CA ALA A 15 -24.99 -23.95 -33.41
C ALA A 15 -24.15 -23.19 -32.38
N LEU A 16 -22.87 -23.56 -32.22
CA LEU A 16 -21.91 -22.86 -31.36
C LEU A 16 -21.61 -21.45 -31.88
N GLU A 17 -21.31 -21.31 -33.18
CA GLU A 17 -21.02 -20.02 -33.83
C GLU A 17 -22.20 -19.05 -33.71
N LEU A 18 -23.43 -19.54 -33.90
CA LEU A 18 -24.63 -18.74 -33.75
C LEU A 18 -24.77 -18.21 -32.31
N ARG A 19 -24.60 -19.10 -31.31
CA ARG A 19 -24.63 -18.72 -29.90
C ARG A 19 -23.55 -17.70 -29.54
N PHE A 20 -22.35 -17.81 -30.12
CA PHE A 20 -21.29 -16.82 -29.91
C PHE A 20 -21.68 -15.46 -30.49
N THR A 21 -22.30 -15.44 -31.66
CA THR A 21 -22.74 -14.22 -32.32
C THR A 21 -23.85 -13.52 -31.54
N ASP A 22 -24.84 -14.27 -31.07
CA ASP A 22 -25.92 -13.76 -30.22
C ASP A 22 -25.38 -13.25 -28.88
N SER A 23 -24.49 -14.01 -28.24
CA SER A 23 -23.81 -13.59 -27.00
C SER A 23 -23.03 -12.28 -27.20
N ALA A 24 -22.33 -12.13 -28.33
CA ALA A 24 -21.60 -10.91 -28.65
C ALA A 24 -22.55 -9.71 -28.84
N ARG A 25 -23.73 -9.93 -29.41
CA ARG A 25 -24.77 -8.90 -29.57
C ARG A 25 -25.35 -8.47 -28.23
N GLU A 26 -25.71 -9.42 -27.37
CA GLU A 26 -26.23 -9.14 -26.02
C GLU A 26 -25.20 -8.37 -25.17
N VAL A 27 -23.93 -8.77 -25.21
CA VAL A 27 -22.85 -8.04 -24.52
C VAL A 27 -22.73 -6.60 -25.04
N LYS A 28 -22.91 -6.38 -26.35
CA LYS A 28 -22.88 -5.04 -26.95
C LYS A 28 -24.07 -4.19 -26.49
N GLU A 29 -25.27 -4.76 -26.41
CA GLU A 29 -26.48 -4.11 -25.90
C GLU A 29 -26.36 -3.75 -24.42
N LEU A 30 -25.90 -4.69 -23.57
CA LEU A 30 -25.64 -4.45 -22.15
C LEU A 30 -24.56 -3.40 -21.92
N ARG A 31 -23.48 -3.41 -22.72
CA ARG A 31 -22.50 -2.31 -22.73
C ARG A 31 -23.16 -1.00 -23.12
N GLY A 32 -24.11 -1.02 -24.06
CA GLY A 32 -24.99 0.08 -24.46
C GLY A 32 -25.71 0.77 -23.28
N LEU A 33 -26.10 0.01 -22.27
CA LEU A 33 -26.86 0.50 -21.11
C LEU A 33 -25.98 1.08 -19.99
N LEU A 34 -24.67 0.80 -20.00
CA LEU A 34 -23.76 1.32 -18.99
C LEU A 34 -23.57 2.84 -19.12
N PRO A 35 -23.65 3.60 -18.00
CA PRO A 35 -23.27 5.01 -17.97
C PRO A 35 -21.85 5.22 -18.52
N ARG A 36 -21.61 6.37 -19.17
CA ARG A 36 -20.30 6.69 -19.76
C ARG A 36 -19.14 6.59 -18.75
N ALA A 37 -19.38 6.93 -17.49
CA ALA A 37 -18.39 6.78 -16.41
C ALA A 37 -18.02 5.31 -16.16
N ALA A 38 -19.00 4.42 -16.03
CA ALA A 38 -18.78 2.99 -15.81
C ALA A 38 -18.05 2.31 -16.99
N ARG A 39 -18.34 2.73 -18.23
CA ARG A 39 -17.59 2.22 -19.41
C ARG A 39 -16.13 2.63 -19.39
N LYS A 40 -15.84 3.86 -18.96
CA LYS A 40 -14.48 4.36 -18.84
C LYS A 40 -13.71 3.56 -17.79
N GLU A 41 -14.31 3.32 -16.63
CA GLU A 41 -13.73 2.50 -15.57
C GLU A 41 -13.48 1.05 -16.02
N LEU A 42 -14.45 0.43 -16.69
CA LEU A 42 -14.27 -0.93 -17.22
C LEU A 42 -13.18 -1.01 -18.30
N ALA A 43 -13.08 0.00 -19.16
CA ALA A 43 -12.02 0.06 -20.16
C ALA A 43 -10.65 0.23 -19.50
N GLU A 44 -10.54 1.06 -18.46
CA GLU A 44 -9.31 1.21 -17.66
C GLU A 44 -8.90 -0.12 -17.00
N ILE A 45 -9.86 -0.86 -16.42
CA ILE A 45 -9.57 -2.19 -15.83
C ILE A 45 -9.10 -3.18 -16.90
N VAL A 46 -9.77 -3.26 -18.05
CA VAL A 46 -9.39 -4.18 -19.13
C VAL A 46 -8.01 -3.84 -19.67
N ASP A 47 -7.71 -2.55 -19.90
CA ASP A 47 -6.41 -2.05 -20.34
C ASP A 47 -5.30 -2.40 -19.35
N GLU A 48 -5.58 -2.32 -18.04
CA GLU A 48 -4.60 -2.74 -17.03
C GLU A 48 -4.16 -4.20 -17.19
N TRP A 49 -5.05 -5.12 -17.61
CA TRP A 49 -4.72 -6.53 -17.77
C TRP A 49 -4.23 -6.93 -19.17
N GLN A 50 -4.19 -5.99 -20.12
CA GLN A 50 -3.56 -6.23 -21.41
C GLN A 50 -2.05 -6.44 -21.23
N ASP A 51 -1.51 -7.43 -21.94
CA ASP A 51 -0.09 -7.79 -21.94
C ASP A 51 0.48 -8.24 -20.58
N VAL A 52 -0.36 -8.85 -19.73
CA VAL A 52 0.06 -9.47 -18.46
C VAL A 52 -0.08 -10.99 -18.53
N HIS A 53 1.02 -11.69 -18.31
CA HIS A 53 0.99 -13.14 -18.17
C HIS A 53 0.51 -13.54 -16.76
N TYR A 54 -0.78 -13.80 -16.61
CA TYR A 54 -1.45 -13.98 -15.31
C TYR A 54 -0.75 -14.97 -14.35
N LYS A 55 -0.25 -16.13 -14.83
CA LYS A 55 0.45 -17.09 -13.96
C LYS A 55 1.72 -16.50 -13.34
N TRP A 56 2.51 -15.78 -14.13
CA TRP A 56 3.73 -15.12 -13.68
C TRP A 56 3.42 -13.91 -12.82
N TRP A 57 2.32 -13.20 -13.10
CA TRP A 57 1.84 -12.14 -12.24
C TRP A 57 1.44 -12.67 -10.86
N ILE A 58 0.68 -13.77 -10.79
CA ILE A 58 0.30 -14.42 -9.51
C ILE A 58 1.54 -14.92 -8.78
N ALA A 59 2.48 -15.58 -9.46
CA ALA A 59 3.73 -16.04 -8.86
C ALA A 59 4.56 -14.87 -8.31
N THR A 60 4.65 -13.78 -9.06
CA THR A 60 5.33 -12.55 -8.64
C THR A 60 4.63 -11.93 -7.43
N LEU A 61 3.30 -11.84 -7.45
CA LEU A 61 2.52 -11.33 -6.33
C LEU A 61 2.76 -12.17 -5.07
N ALA A 62 2.72 -13.50 -5.18
CA ALA A 62 2.99 -14.39 -4.05
C ALA A 62 4.41 -14.22 -3.50
N GLY A 63 5.42 -14.11 -4.38
CA GLY A 63 6.80 -13.86 -3.98
C GLY A 63 7.00 -12.52 -3.27
N VAL A 64 6.40 -11.45 -3.80
CA VAL A 64 6.48 -10.11 -3.18
C VAL A 64 5.66 -10.06 -1.88
N LEU A 65 4.53 -10.77 -1.80
CA LEU A 65 3.77 -10.89 -0.56
C LEU A 65 4.58 -11.60 0.53
N ALA A 66 5.29 -12.68 0.18
CA ALA A 66 6.20 -13.35 1.10
C ALA A 66 7.33 -12.42 1.57
N LEU A 67 7.93 -11.63 0.65
CA LEU A 67 8.90 -10.60 0.99
C LEU A 67 8.33 -9.55 1.94
N PHE A 68 7.09 -9.11 1.73
CA PHE A 68 6.42 -8.16 2.60
C PHE A 68 6.22 -8.72 4.01
N CYS A 69 5.72 -9.95 4.12
CA CYS A 69 5.56 -10.63 5.42
C CYS A 69 6.90 -10.83 6.14
N LEU A 70 7.96 -11.19 5.41
CA LEU A 70 9.31 -11.32 5.97
C LEU A 70 9.85 -9.96 6.44
N SER A 71 9.65 -8.90 5.66
CA SER A 71 10.05 -7.53 6.00
C SER A 71 9.34 -7.04 7.26
N TYR A 72 8.04 -7.32 7.38
CA TYR A 72 7.26 -7.01 8.57
C TYR A 72 7.71 -7.81 9.80
N THR A 73 8.09 -9.08 9.62
CA THR A 73 8.64 -9.92 10.70
C THR A 73 10.00 -9.38 11.17
N LEU A 74 10.88 -9.01 10.24
CA LEU A 74 12.16 -8.38 10.55
C LEU A 74 11.95 -7.09 11.35
N TYR A 75 11.03 -6.25 10.89
CA TYR A 75 10.69 -4.99 11.53
C TYR A 75 10.19 -5.17 12.96
N THR A 76 9.23 -6.06 13.19
CA THR A 76 8.68 -6.28 14.53
C THR A 76 9.73 -6.85 15.49
N LYS A 77 10.63 -7.72 15.00
CA LYS A 77 11.75 -8.24 15.80
C LYS A 77 12.77 -7.15 16.16
N LEU A 78 13.20 -6.35 15.18
CA LEU A 78 14.15 -5.27 15.43
C LEU A 78 13.54 -4.15 16.27
N GLY A 79 12.27 -3.83 16.06
CA GLY A 79 11.50 -2.89 16.88
C GLY A 79 11.41 -3.35 18.34
N TRP A 80 11.15 -4.63 18.57
CA TRP A 80 11.13 -5.20 19.93
C TRP A 80 12.48 -5.10 20.63
N VAL A 81 13.59 -5.39 19.94
CA VAL A 81 14.93 -5.22 20.50
C VAL A 81 15.23 -3.75 20.77
N ALA A 82 14.84 -2.86 19.85
CA ALA A 82 15.04 -1.42 20.03
C ALA A 82 14.29 -0.88 21.24
N ASP A 83 13.07 -1.37 21.47
CA ASP A 83 12.20 -0.97 22.58
C ASP A 83 12.72 -1.34 23.96
N GLN A 84 13.50 -2.43 24.06
CA GLN A 84 14.10 -2.85 25.32
C GLN A 84 15.30 -2.01 25.77
N ARG A 85 15.84 -1.17 24.89
CA ARG A 85 16.99 -0.34 25.21
C ARG A 85 16.56 0.89 26.00
N SER A 86 17.32 1.21 27.05
CA SER A 86 17.25 2.52 27.68
C SER A 86 18.03 3.51 26.80
N LEU A 87 17.30 4.36 26.09
CA LEU A 87 17.88 5.34 25.15
C LEU A 87 17.66 6.76 25.68
N PRO A 88 18.62 7.67 25.48
CA PRO A 88 18.47 9.08 25.86
C PRO A 88 17.33 9.75 25.10
N ILE A 89 16.67 10.69 25.75
CA ILE A 89 15.61 11.52 25.16
C ILE A 89 16.27 12.68 24.40
N GLY A 90 15.80 12.95 23.19
CA GLY A 90 16.27 14.06 22.36
C GLY A 90 15.66 15.40 22.79
N ASP A 91 16.45 16.48 22.65
CA ASP A 91 15.99 17.85 22.85
C ASP A 91 15.46 18.42 21.52
N ASP A 92 14.12 18.46 21.37
CA ASP A 92 13.45 18.96 20.16
C ASP A 92 12.78 20.31 20.42
N TRP A 93 13.45 21.36 19.96
CA TRP A 93 13.02 22.74 20.09
C TRP A 93 11.62 22.98 19.53
N ALA A 94 11.29 22.46 18.33
CA ALA A 94 10.00 22.72 17.72
C ALA A 94 8.88 22.01 18.50
N LEU A 95 9.12 20.77 18.91
CA LEU A 95 8.16 19.96 19.67
C LEU A 95 7.83 20.57 21.05
N GLN A 96 8.79 21.25 21.68
CA GLN A 96 8.60 21.94 22.97
C GLN A 96 7.64 23.14 22.89
N HIS A 97 7.57 23.80 21.74
CA HIS A 97 6.69 24.97 21.53
C HIS A 97 5.29 24.58 21.05
N LEU A 98 5.07 23.30 20.72
CA LEU A 98 3.76 22.80 20.30
C LEU A 98 2.91 22.39 21.51
N PRO A 99 1.58 22.64 21.46
CA PRO A 99 0.68 22.19 22.50
C PRO A 99 0.59 20.66 22.48
N LEU A 100 0.54 20.06 23.68
CA LEU A 100 0.29 18.63 23.84
C LEU A 100 -1.21 18.37 23.75
N LEU A 101 -1.65 17.70 22.70
CA LEU A 101 -3.04 17.33 22.46
C LEU A 101 -3.17 15.82 22.26
N ASN A 102 -4.21 15.22 22.83
CA ASN A 102 -4.53 13.82 22.58
C ASN A 102 -5.18 13.67 21.19
N THR A 103 -4.34 13.49 20.17
CA THR A 103 -4.78 13.21 18.79
C THR A 103 -4.83 11.72 18.47
N LEU A 104 -4.72 10.84 19.47
CA LEU A 104 -4.65 9.39 19.26
C LEU A 104 -5.84 8.80 18.48
N PRO A 105 -7.10 9.24 18.69
CA PRO A 105 -8.20 8.71 17.90
C PRO A 105 -8.04 8.95 16.39
N ILE A 106 -7.55 10.13 16.01
CA ILE A 106 -7.25 10.46 14.60
C ILE A 106 -6.02 9.67 14.14
N LEU A 107 -4.97 9.65 14.98
CA LEU A 107 -3.71 8.99 14.66
C LEU A 107 -3.86 7.47 14.46
N SER A 108 -4.79 6.83 15.18
CA SER A 108 -5.05 5.39 15.10
C SER A 108 -6.16 5.07 14.11
N TRP A 109 -7.40 5.49 14.39
CA TRP A 109 -8.55 5.15 13.55
C TRP A 109 -8.53 5.87 12.20
N GLY A 110 -8.12 7.14 12.18
CA GLY A 110 -7.98 7.90 10.95
C GLY A 110 -6.88 7.32 10.07
N TRP A 111 -5.74 6.96 10.64
CA TRP A 111 -4.67 6.28 9.90
C TRP A 111 -5.11 4.92 9.38
N PHE A 112 -5.74 4.08 10.22
CA PHE A 112 -6.24 2.77 9.81
C PHE A 112 -7.30 2.88 8.70
N GLY A 113 -8.26 3.81 8.84
CA GLY A 113 -9.27 4.09 7.82
C GLY A 113 -8.65 4.56 6.50
N LEU A 114 -7.64 5.42 6.55
CA LEU A 114 -6.90 5.88 5.37
C LEU A 114 -6.18 4.72 4.68
N HIS A 115 -5.57 3.80 5.44
CA HIS A 115 -4.88 2.62 4.91
C HIS A 115 -5.85 1.62 4.30
N LEU A 116 -6.95 1.33 4.99
CA LEU A 116 -7.97 0.42 4.49
C LEU A 116 -8.57 0.96 3.18
N TYR A 117 -8.87 2.26 3.13
CA TYR A 117 -9.34 2.92 1.91
C TYR A 117 -8.30 2.87 0.80
N ALA A 118 -7.02 3.18 1.07
CA ALA A 118 -5.95 3.13 0.09
C ALA A 118 -5.76 1.70 -0.45
N CYS A 119 -5.68 0.68 0.41
CA CYS A 119 -5.57 -0.71 0.00
C CYS A 119 -6.79 -1.15 -0.84
N GLY A 120 -8.00 -0.80 -0.41
CA GLY A 120 -9.23 -1.09 -1.15
C GLY A 120 -9.23 -0.43 -2.54
N ALA A 121 -8.86 0.85 -2.61
CA ALA A 121 -8.74 1.58 -3.87
C ALA A 121 -7.63 1.01 -4.78
N ALA A 122 -6.49 0.60 -4.22
CA ALA A 122 -5.41 -0.02 -4.98
C ALA A 122 -5.84 -1.37 -5.57
N VAL A 123 -6.59 -2.19 -4.81
CA VAL A 123 -7.12 -3.47 -5.29
C VAL A 123 -8.20 -3.26 -6.35
N ALA A 124 -9.11 -2.32 -6.13
CA ALA A 124 -10.24 -2.07 -7.02
C ALA A 124 -9.82 -1.41 -8.35
N TYR A 125 -8.93 -0.43 -8.30
CA TYR A 125 -8.63 0.44 -9.45
C TYR A 125 -7.23 0.26 -10.03
N HIS A 126 -6.29 -0.37 -9.28
CA HIS A 126 -4.91 -0.56 -9.73
C HIS A 126 -4.36 -1.98 -9.49
N PRO A 127 -5.13 -3.05 -9.78
CA PRO A 127 -4.72 -4.41 -9.47
C PRO A 127 -3.34 -4.77 -10.05
N ARG A 128 -3.01 -4.34 -11.28
CA ARG A 128 -1.70 -4.65 -11.89
C ARG A 128 -0.51 -4.12 -11.09
N ARG A 129 -0.71 -3.04 -10.34
CA ARG A 129 0.34 -2.37 -9.57
C ARG A 129 0.42 -2.84 -8.11
N ILE A 130 -0.43 -3.77 -7.67
CA ILE A 130 -0.36 -4.33 -6.31
C ILE A 130 1.02 -4.93 -6.00
N PRO A 131 1.68 -5.72 -6.88
CA PRO A 131 3.02 -6.22 -6.60
C PRO A 131 4.03 -5.08 -6.40
N PHE A 132 3.91 -3.98 -7.15
CA PHE A 132 4.74 -2.80 -6.93
C PHE A 132 4.47 -2.16 -5.57
N LEU A 133 3.21 -2.02 -5.17
CA LEU A 133 2.85 -1.46 -3.87
C LEU A 133 3.42 -2.28 -2.72
N LEU A 134 3.26 -3.61 -2.76
CA LEU A 134 3.81 -4.49 -1.73
C LEU A 134 5.33 -4.46 -1.71
N PHE A 135 5.99 -4.41 -2.87
CA PHE A 135 7.44 -4.27 -2.96
C PHE A 135 7.92 -2.94 -2.36
N LEU A 136 7.27 -1.83 -2.72
CA LEU A 136 7.55 -0.51 -2.19
C LEU A 136 7.44 -0.47 -0.66
N LEU A 137 6.35 -0.99 -0.11
CA LEU A 137 6.15 -1.05 1.33
C LEU A 137 7.15 -1.99 2.01
N SER A 138 7.54 -3.10 1.37
CA SER A 138 8.58 -4.01 1.87
C SER A 138 9.92 -3.29 2.01
N VAL A 139 10.37 -2.61 0.95
CA VAL A 139 11.63 -1.85 0.96
C VAL A 139 11.59 -0.75 2.02
N TYR A 140 10.47 -0.02 2.12
CA TYR A 140 10.28 1.00 3.15
C TYR A 140 10.39 0.43 4.57
N ILE A 141 9.71 -0.68 4.85
CA ILE A 141 9.72 -1.33 6.16
C ILE A 141 11.12 -1.82 6.53
N VAL A 142 11.88 -2.39 5.59
CA VAL A 142 13.27 -2.82 5.82
C VAL A 142 14.16 -1.62 6.15
N VAL A 143 14.10 -0.56 5.33
CA VAL A 143 14.88 0.66 5.59
C VAL A 143 14.53 1.21 6.97
N ARG A 144 13.24 1.34 7.28
CA ARG A 144 12.79 1.82 8.59
C ARG A 144 13.26 0.93 9.73
N ALA A 145 13.18 -0.39 9.61
CA ALA A 145 13.62 -1.34 10.63
C ALA A 145 15.10 -1.13 10.99
N LEU A 146 15.95 -0.90 9.98
CA LEU A 146 17.37 -0.61 10.18
C LEU A 146 17.58 0.72 10.91
N PHE A 147 16.86 1.78 10.53
CA PHE A 147 16.96 3.08 11.19
C PHE A 147 16.48 3.04 12.64
N VAL A 148 15.35 2.39 12.94
CA VAL A 148 14.86 2.20 14.31
C VAL A 148 15.87 1.42 15.15
N PHE A 149 16.41 0.32 14.60
CA PHE A 149 17.39 -0.49 15.31
C PHE A 149 18.69 0.26 15.58
N LEU A 150 19.19 1.04 14.61
CA LEU A 150 20.44 1.78 14.77
C LEU A 150 20.26 3.13 15.49
N SER A 151 19.03 3.62 15.64
CA SER A 151 18.76 4.91 16.28
C SER A 151 19.21 4.89 17.75
N PRO A 152 19.96 5.93 18.19
CA PRO A 152 20.36 6.09 19.58
C PRO A 152 19.33 6.88 20.41
N ILE A 153 18.18 7.25 19.87
CA ILE A 153 17.22 8.18 20.51
C ILE A 153 15.98 7.44 20.99
N GLY A 154 15.58 7.71 22.23
CA GLY A 154 14.36 7.18 22.87
C GLY A 154 13.14 8.09 22.70
N ALA A 155 12.05 7.77 23.40
CA ALA A 155 10.78 8.48 23.28
C ALA A 155 10.80 9.96 23.62
N PRO A 156 10.10 10.83 22.84
CA PRO A 156 9.92 12.22 23.21
C PRO A 156 9.28 12.38 24.59
N SER A 157 9.73 13.38 25.34
CA SER A 157 9.17 13.67 26.67
C SER A 157 7.69 14.07 26.60
N GLY A 158 6.85 13.39 27.37
CA GLY A 158 5.41 13.66 27.42
C GLY A 158 4.64 13.10 26.21
N MET A 159 5.18 12.09 25.53
CA MET A 159 4.46 11.31 24.52
C MET A 159 3.13 10.79 25.07
N VAL A 160 2.04 10.98 24.31
CA VAL A 160 0.76 10.37 24.63
C VAL A 160 0.81 8.90 24.24
N ASP A 161 0.93 8.02 25.23
CA ASP A 161 1.18 6.60 25.01
C ASP A 161 -0.01 5.89 24.34
N MET A 162 0.21 5.46 23.09
CA MET A 162 -0.77 4.71 22.30
C MET A 162 -1.13 3.36 22.93
N ARG A 163 -0.22 2.72 23.68
CA ARG A 163 -0.46 1.43 24.34
C ARG A 163 -1.58 1.50 25.37
N LEU A 164 -1.64 2.63 26.08
CA LEU A 164 -2.53 2.82 27.21
C LEU A 164 -3.84 3.48 26.80
N HIS A 165 -3.79 4.38 25.81
CA HIS A 165 -4.89 5.29 25.51
C HIS A 165 -5.62 5.01 24.21
N ASP A 166 -5.15 4.08 23.38
CA ASP A 166 -5.83 3.71 22.14
C ASP A 166 -6.49 2.33 22.22
N ALA A 167 -7.76 2.24 21.78
CA ALA A 167 -8.55 1.01 21.87
C ALA A 167 -8.07 -0.12 20.94
N ILE A 168 -7.49 0.20 19.77
CA ILE A 168 -6.93 -0.81 18.86
C ILE A 168 -5.64 -1.35 19.48
N PHE A 169 -4.78 -0.45 19.95
CA PHE A 169 -3.48 -0.84 20.50
C PHE A 169 -3.58 -1.52 21.86
N SER A 170 -4.45 -1.05 22.76
CA SER A 170 -4.65 -1.66 24.08
C SER A 170 -5.37 -3.02 24.04
N ARG A 171 -6.25 -3.27 23.06
CA ARG A 171 -7.09 -4.49 23.03
C ARG A 171 -6.72 -5.51 21.95
N ILE A 172 -6.13 -5.08 20.83
CA ILE A 172 -5.90 -5.94 19.65
C ILE A 172 -4.41 -6.15 19.41
N LEU A 173 -3.61 -5.08 19.48
CA LEU A 173 -2.18 -5.11 19.12
C LEU A 173 -1.22 -5.14 20.32
N GLY A 174 -1.73 -5.22 21.56
CA GLY A 174 -1.03 -4.99 22.84
C GLY A 174 0.49 -5.20 22.86
N THR A 175 0.96 -6.42 22.56
CA THR A 175 2.40 -6.80 22.63
C THR A 175 3.26 -6.36 21.44
N TRP A 176 2.67 -5.77 20.40
CA TRP A 176 3.31 -5.40 19.13
C TRP A 176 3.37 -3.89 18.89
N THR A 177 3.14 -3.11 19.95
CA THR A 177 3.36 -1.67 19.97
C THR A 177 4.74 -1.40 20.52
N PHE A 178 5.47 -0.44 19.95
CA PHE A 178 6.82 -0.09 20.38
C PHE A 178 6.87 1.38 20.77
N THR A 179 7.51 1.67 21.90
CA THR A 179 7.71 3.00 22.46
C THR A 179 9.02 3.65 22.02
N ASN A 180 9.99 2.93 21.44
CA ASN A 180 11.24 3.50 20.90
C ASN A 180 11.33 3.46 19.36
N GLU A 181 10.24 3.79 18.67
CA GLU A 181 10.07 3.48 17.25
C GLU A 181 9.95 4.72 16.34
N PHE A 182 10.83 5.72 16.55
CA PHE A 182 10.57 7.06 16.04
C PHE A 182 11.12 7.38 14.65
N VAL A 183 12.23 6.75 14.26
CA VAL A 183 12.94 7.10 13.02
C VAL A 183 12.52 6.17 11.87
N PHE A 184 11.79 6.59 10.84
CA PHE A 184 11.04 7.84 10.65
C PHE A 184 9.54 7.58 10.81
N SER A 185 8.72 8.63 10.87
CA SER A 185 7.29 8.46 11.14
C SER A 185 6.56 7.59 10.10
N GLY A 186 6.16 6.37 10.51
CA GLY A 186 5.33 5.48 9.69
C GLY A 186 3.94 6.08 9.42
N HIS A 187 3.39 6.80 10.40
CA HIS A 187 2.12 7.51 10.29
C HIS A 187 2.11 8.57 9.18
N THR A 188 3.26 9.23 8.98
CA THR A 188 3.44 10.25 7.94
C THR A 188 3.84 9.63 6.60
N ALA A 189 4.83 8.74 6.63
CA ALA A 189 5.47 8.21 5.42
C ALA A 189 4.56 7.31 4.59
N ILE A 190 3.78 6.41 5.20
CA ILE A 190 2.99 5.44 4.42
C ILE A 190 1.86 6.12 3.64
N PRO A 191 1.07 7.06 4.20
CA PRO A 191 0.17 7.88 3.42
C PRO A 191 0.86 8.66 2.31
N PHE A 192 2.07 9.16 2.55
CA PHE A 192 2.84 9.84 1.51
C PHE A 192 3.29 8.87 0.38
N LEU A 193 3.67 7.64 0.71
CA LEU A 193 3.95 6.59 -0.27
C LEU A 193 2.70 6.27 -1.09
N PHE A 194 1.51 6.22 -0.49
CA PHE A 194 0.25 6.08 -1.24
C PHE A 194 0.01 7.27 -2.18
N PHE A 195 0.31 8.50 -1.74
CA PHE A 195 0.26 9.68 -2.63
C PHE A 195 1.18 9.52 -3.85
N LEU A 196 2.40 8.99 -3.67
CA LEU A 196 3.32 8.72 -4.78
C LEU A 196 2.87 7.54 -5.65
N PHE A 197 2.23 6.53 -5.04
CA PHE A 197 1.70 5.36 -5.73
C PHE A 197 0.52 5.70 -6.65
N PHE A 198 -0.50 6.40 -6.14
CA PHE A 198 -1.71 6.71 -6.90
C PHE A 198 -1.47 7.71 -8.03
N ARG A 199 -2.19 7.52 -9.14
CA ARG A 199 -2.14 8.41 -10.32
C ARG A 199 -3.34 9.35 -10.39
N THR A 200 -4.49 8.94 -9.88
CA THR A 200 -5.72 9.76 -9.90
C THR A 200 -5.59 10.96 -8.97
N ARG A 201 -5.93 12.16 -9.47
CA ARG A 201 -5.77 13.41 -8.70
C ARG A 201 -6.50 13.38 -7.36
N GLY A 202 -7.71 12.81 -7.32
CA GLY A 202 -8.50 12.67 -6.09
C GLY A 202 -7.80 11.83 -5.02
N LEU A 203 -7.35 10.63 -5.36
CA LEU A 203 -6.64 9.75 -4.41
C LEU A 203 -5.30 10.37 -3.99
N LYS A 204 -4.55 10.97 -4.92
CA LYS A 204 -3.30 11.68 -4.58
C LYS A 204 -3.54 12.76 -3.54
N THR A 205 -4.49 13.67 -3.79
CA THR A 205 -4.77 14.77 -2.87
C THR A 205 -5.24 14.25 -1.52
N LEU A 206 -6.11 13.24 -1.48
CA LEU A 206 -6.56 12.63 -0.22
C LEU A 206 -5.40 12.03 0.57
N MET A 207 -4.52 11.27 -0.09
CA MET A 207 -3.37 10.64 0.58
C MET A 207 -2.35 11.66 1.06
N LEU A 208 -2.10 12.73 0.30
CA LEU A 208 -1.22 13.82 0.71
C LEU A 208 -1.81 14.60 1.89
N ALA A 209 -3.09 14.95 1.83
CA ALA A 209 -3.78 15.62 2.93
C ALA A 209 -3.79 14.74 4.19
N GLY A 210 -4.03 13.43 4.02
CA GLY A 210 -3.92 12.45 5.10
C GLY A 210 -2.52 12.37 5.69
N SER A 211 -1.47 12.36 4.87
CA SER A 211 -0.08 12.39 5.32
C SER A 211 0.25 13.65 6.14
N LEU A 212 -0.18 14.82 5.66
CA LEU A 212 0.02 16.09 6.38
C LEU A 212 -0.77 16.14 7.68
N LEU A 213 -2.00 15.63 7.69
CA LEU A 213 -2.79 15.50 8.91
C LEU A 213 -2.10 14.59 9.93
N MET A 214 -1.60 13.43 9.50
CA MET A 214 -0.85 12.52 10.36
C MET A 214 0.43 13.17 10.89
N ALA A 215 1.16 13.91 10.05
CA ALA A 215 2.35 14.67 10.45
C ALA A 215 2.02 15.66 11.59
N VAL A 216 0.90 16.39 11.48
CA VAL A 216 0.46 17.30 12.54
C VAL A 216 0.06 16.52 13.81
N CYS A 217 -0.73 15.45 13.67
CA CYS A 217 -1.17 14.65 14.81
C CYS A 217 0.00 14.01 15.58
N VAL A 218 1.02 13.47 14.90
CA VAL A 218 2.17 12.87 15.59
C VAL A 218 2.99 13.89 16.38
N LEU A 219 3.07 15.14 15.91
CA LEU A 219 3.77 16.20 16.64
C LEU A 219 2.95 16.69 17.84
N LEU A 220 1.65 16.91 17.66
CA LEU A 220 0.75 17.35 18.74
C LEU A 220 0.62 16.31 19.86
N SER A 221 0.70 15.01 19.52
CA SER A 221 0.71 13.92 20.51
C SER A 221 2.12 13.50 20.95
N ARG A 222 3.17 14.17 20.44
CA ARG A 222 4.58 13.87 20.69
C ARG A 222 4.97 12.41 20.46
N ASN A 223 4.30 11.76 19.50
CA ASN A 223 4.59 10.39 19.07
C ASN A 223 5.76 10.32 18.09
N HIS A 224 6.31 11.45 17.65
CA HIS A 224 7.53 11.54 16.85
C HIS A 224 8.24 12.87 17.11
N TYR A 225 9.56 12.90 16.91
CA TYR A 225 10.29 14.15 16.83
C TYR A 225 10.00 14.84 15.49
N THR A 226 10.20 16.15 15.45
CA THR A 226 10.07 16.99 14.26
C THR A 226 10.96 16.50 13.13
N VAL A 227 12.19 16.10 13.46
CA VAL A 227 13.14 15.55 12.47
C VAL A 227 12.62 14.24 11.85
N ASP A 228 11.91 13.41 12.62
CA ASP A 228 11.36 12.15 12.11
C ASP A 228 10.26 12.38 11.07
N VAL A 229 9.46 13.43 11.27
CA VAL A 229 8.38 13.82 10.36
C VAL A 229 8.95 14.40 9.07
N LEU A 230 9.95 15.28 9.17
CA LEU A 230 10.61 15.84 7.98
C LEU A 230 11.33 14.77 7.17
N ALA A 231 12.09 13.92 7.84
CA ALA A 231 12.82 12.86 7.20
C ALA A 231 11.90 11.74 6.68
N ALA A 232 10.70 11.55 7.25
CA ALA A 232 9.68 10.67 6.68
C ALA A 232 9.37 11.03 5.23
N PHE A 233 9.19 12.32 4.88
CA PHE A 233 8.94 12.74 3.49
C PHE A 233 10.14 12.51 2.57
N LEU A 234 11.35 12.87 3.02
CA LEU A 234 12.57 12.75 2.20
C LEU A 234 12.95 11.29 1.94
N VAL A 235 12.90 10.46 2.98
CA VAL A 235 13.29 9.05 2.91
C VAL A 235 12.24 8.24 2.17
N SER A 236 10.95 8.48 2.40
CA SER A 236 9.89 7.80 1.64
C SER A 236 9.94 8.15 0.15
N TYR A 237 10.20 9.40 -0.22
CA TYR A 237 10.43 9.77 -1.62
C TYR A 237 11.64 9.05 -2.22
N SER A 238 12.75 8.99 -1.48
CA SER A 238 13.97 8.30 -1.92
C SER A 238 13.73 6.81 -2.10
N VAL A 239 13.06 6.16 -1.14
CA VAL A 239 12.64 4.76 -1.21
C VAL A 239 11.73 4.53 -2.40
N TYR A 240 10.75 5.41 -2.65
CA TYR A 240 9.89 5.33 -3.83
C TYR A 240 10.69 5.37 -5.14
N ALA A 241 11.57 6.35 -5.29
CA ALA A 241 12.37 6.49 -6.52
C ALA A 241 13.30 5.29 -6.76
N LEU A 242 13.87 4.71 -5.70
CA LEU A 242 14.69 3.51 -5.81
C LEU A 242 13.85 2.27 -6.09
N ALA A 243 12.72 2.10 -5.40
CA ALA A 243 11.82 0.97 -5.57
C ALA A 243 11.19 0.96 -6.96
N ASP A 244 10.78 2.12 -7.50
CA ASP A 244 10.22 2.24 -8.85
C ASP A 244 11.24 1.78 -9.91
N ARG A 245 12.48 2.30 -9.83
CA ARG A 245 13.56 1.88 -10.74
C ARG A 245 13.93 0.40 -10.58
N GLY A 246 14.01 -0.09 -9.34
CA GLY A 246 14.34 -1.48 -9.04
C GLY A 246 13.26 -2.45 -9.52
N PHE A 247 12.00 -2.11 -9.26
CA PHE A 247 10.84 -2.92 -9.67
C PHE A 247 10.74 -2.98 -11.19
N ALA A 248 10.83 -1.84 -11.89
CA ALA A 248 10.77 -1.78 -13.35
C ALA A 248 11.88 -2.60 -14.02
N ARG A 249 13.07 -2.68 -13.40
CA ARG A 249 14.21 -3.42 -13.94
C ARG A 249 14.18 -4.92 -13.63
N LEU A 250 13.78 -5.29 -12.41
CA LEU A 250 13.99 -6.64 -11.88
C LEU A 250 12.71 -7.48 -11.80
N ILE A 251 11.56 -6.85 -11.53
CA ILE A 251 10.33 -7.55 -11.18
C ILE A 251 9.28 -7.43 -12.28
N GLU A 252 9.10 -6.22 -12.81
CA GLU A 252 8.11 -5.95 -13.86
C GLU A 252 8.28 -6.80 -15.13
N PRO A 253 9.51 -7.09 -15.62
CA PRO A 253 9.71 -7.95 -16.78
C PRO A 253 9.27 -9.41 -16.59
N LEU A 254 9.10 -9.87 -15.35
CA LEU A 254 8.73 -11.27 -15.07
C LEU A 254 7.32 -11.61 -15.54
N PHE A 255 6.42 -10.62 -15.58
CA PHE A 255 5.00 -10.84 -15.89
C PHE A 255 4.47 -9.98 -17.03
N LYS A 256 5.22 -8.98 -17.51
CA LYS A 256 4.88 -8.26 -18.74
C LYS A 256 5.24 -9.13 -19.95
N THR A 257 4.26 -9.40 -20.81
CA THR A 257 4.57 -9.94 -22.14
C THR A 257 5.13 -8.81 -22.98
N VAL A 258 6.37 -8.92 -23.44
CA VAL A 258 6.88 -8.06 -24.50
C VAL A 258 5.93 -8.25 -25.68
N SER A 259 5.22 -7.21 -26.11
CA SER A 259 4.57 -7.24 -27.41
C SER A 259 5.69 -7.42 -28.44
N ARG A 260 5.74 -8.60 -29.05
CA ARG A 260 6.51 -8.80 -30.27
C ARG A 260 5.72 -8.24 -31.43
#